data_AF-A0AAU9XSQ9-F1
#
_entry.id   AF-A0AAU9XSQ9-F1
#
_cell.length_a   1.000
_cell.length_b   1.000
_cell.length_c   1.000
_cell.angle_alpha   90.00
_cell.angle_beta   90.00
_cell.angle_gamma   90.00
#
_symmetry.space_group_name_H-M   'P 1'
#
loop_
_entity.id
_entity.type
_entity.pdbx_description
1 polymer ?
#
loop_
_entity_poly.entity_id
_entity_poly.type
_entity_poly.pdbx_seq_one_letter_code
_entity_poly.pdbx_strand_id
1 'polypeptide(L)'
;MNSDLLECKRKAKDLISSVDPPRNATGRKKGYIEVMADLWEDKVNESSSGLLDLSPDVLRGLHDKHPEAADIAEESLLHGPVDYIPPNVYDLIDEEMIHSSASKTKARQGHQEWTRNFIGESCALTTLRLRIAVFTRNLPKKSYHPCLLKAFTSCGLIPLDKNPGIRPIGVGDVLRRIVGKTVSGLLRRK
;
A
#
# COMPACT_ATOMS: atom_id res chain seq x y z
N MET A 1 -14.71 -22.79 13.88
CA MET A 1 -13.49 -23.37 13.27
C MET A 1 -13.66 -23.29 11.76
N ASN A 2 -12.69 -22.76 11.01
CA ASN A 2 -12.84 -22.48 9.57
C ASN A 2 -13.10 -23.80 8.78
N SER A 3 -14.21 -23.87 8.04
CA SER A 3 -14.64 -25.04 7.26
C SER A 3 -13.64 -25.41 6.17
N ASP A 4 -13.00 -24.42 5.55
CA ASP A 4 -11.99 -24.65 4.50
C ASP A 4 -10.75 -25.31 5.08
N LEU A 5 -10.31 -24.87 6.27
CA LEU A 5 -9.17 -25.46 6.95
C LEU A 5 -9.44 -26.94 7.30
N LEU A 6 -10.66 -27.27 7.70
CA LEU A 6 -11.07 -28.64 7.98
C LEU A 6 -11.07 -29.50 6.71
N GLU A 7 -11.50 -28.93 5.58
CA GLU A 7 -11.48 -29.60 4.28
C GLU A 7 -10.05 -29.88 3.81
N CYS A 8 -9.15 -28.89 3.89
CA CYS A 8 -7.72 -29.05 3.59
C CYS A 8 -7.09 -30.13 4.48
N LYS A 9 -7.40 -30.13 5.79
CA LYS A 9 -6.90 -31.14 6.73
C LYS A 9 -7.31 -32.56 6.37
N ARG A 10 -8.55 -32.74 5.90
CA ARG A 10 -9.06 -34.03 5.44
C ARG A 10 -8.33 -34.47 4.17
N LYS A 11 -8.33 -33.61 3.14
CA LYS A 11 -7.64 -33.86 1.86
C LYS A 11 -6.15 -34.18 2.03
N ALA A 12 -5.45 -33.46 2.91
CA ALA A 12 -4.04 -33.71 3.19
C ALA A 12 -3.79 -35.08 3.83
N LYS A 13 -4.67 -35.52 4.75
CA LYS A 13 -4.56 -36.87 5.34
C LYS A 13 -4.75 -37.94 4.27
N ASP A 14 -5.79 -37.78 3.43
CA ASP A 14 -6.11 -38.73 2.38
C ASP A 14 -4.96 -38.87 1.37
N LEU A 15 -4.38 -37.74 0.94
CA LEU A 15 -3.27 -37.70 -0.01
C LEU A 15 -1.99 -38.35 0.51
N ILE A 16 -1.70 -38.26 1.81
CA ILE A 16 -0.50 -38.88 2.39
C ILE A 16 -0.68 -40.38 2.58
N SER A 17 -1.90 -40.81 2.90
CA SER A 17 -2.26 -42.23 2.98
C SER A 17 -2.47 -42.89 1.61
N SER A 18 -2.44 -42.11 0.53
CA SER A 18 -2.59 -42.61 -0.85
C SER A 18 -1.45 -43.54 -1.25
N VAL A 19 -1.77 -44.45 -2.18
CA VAL A 19 -0.80 -45.34 -2.84
C VAL A 19 0.29 -44.55 -3.56
N ASP A 20 -0.06 -43.37 -4.09
CA ASP A 20 0.88 -42.42 -4.69
C ASP A 20 0.81 -41.05 -3.97
N PRO A 21 1.61 -40.85 -2.90
CA PRO A 21 1.58 -39.63 -2.14
C PRO A 21 2.38 -38.50 -2.83
N PRO A 22 2.01 -37.23 -2.63
CA PRO A 22 2.68 -36.09 -3.23
C PRO A 22 4.19 -36.10 -2.96
N ARG A 23 4.99 -35.75 -3.97
CA ARG A 23 6.45 -35.69 -3.88
C ARG A 23 6.94 -34.28 -4.11
N ASN A 24 8.05 -33.92 -3.47
CA ASN A 24 8.73 -32.65 -3.70
C ASN A 24 9.59 -32.71 -4.97
N ALA A 25 10.21 -31.59 -5.35
CA ALA A 25 11.06 -31.49 -6.55
C ALA A 25 12.26 -32.47 -6.55
N THR A 26 12.65 -32.98 -5.37
CA THR A 26 13.72 -33.98 -5.21
C THR A 26 13.21 -35.43 -5.29
N GLY A 27 11.90 -35.63 -5.52
CA GLY A 27 11.26 -36.95 -5.59
C GLY A 27 10.94 -37.58 -4.23
N ARG A 28 11.22 -36.90 -3.12
CA ARG A 28 10.89 -37.37 -1.76
C ARG A 28 9.41 -37.10 -1.45
N LYS A 29 8.78 -37.99 -0.69
CA LYS A 29 7.38 -37.81 -0.24
C LYS A 29 7.25 -36.54 0.60
N LYS A 30 6.27 -35.69 0.28
CA LYS A 30 5.93 -34.49 1.04
C LYS A 30 5.32 -34.89 2.38
N GLY A 31 5.66 -34.13 3.42
CA GLY A 31 5.08 -34.31 4.75
C GLY A 31 3.68 -33.69 4.85
N TYR A 32 2.96 -34.00 5.93
CA TYR A 32 1.60 -33.47 6.17
C TYR A 32 1.51 -31.96 6.17
N ILE A 33 2.48 -31.28 6.78
CA ILE A 33 2.51 -29.83 6.86
C ILE A 33 2.73 -29.22 5.48
N GLU A 34 3.58 -29.83 4.65
CA GLU A 34 3.90 -29.36 3.30
C GLU A 34 2.68 -29.51 2.37
N VAL A 35 2.03 -30.68 2.37
CA VAL A 35 0.78 -30.91 1.61
C VAL A 35 -0.35 -29.99 2.09
N MET A 36 -0.44 -29.73 3.39
CA MET A 36 -1.41 -28.77 3.94
C MET A 36 -1.16 -27.34 3.48
N ALA A 37 0.09 -26.92 3.39
CA ALA A 37 0.46 -25.58 2.93
C ALA A 37 0.09 -25.43 1.45
N ASP A 38 0.46 -26.40 0.61
CA ASP A 38 0.12 -26.39 -0.82
C ASP A 38 -1.40 -26.31 -1.04
N LEU A 39 -2.17 -27.20 -0.40
CA LEU A 39 -3.64 -27.21 -0.51
C LEU A 39 -4.29 -25.92 -0.01
N TRP A 40 -3.67 -25.26 0.98
CA TRP A 40 -4.17 -24.00 1.50
C TRP A 40 -3.84 -22.84 0.55
N GLU A 41 -2.63 -22.81 0.00
CA GLU A 41 -2.22 -21.84 -1.02
C GLU A 41 -3.09 -21.95 -2.27
N ASP A 42 -3.35 -23.17 -2.75
CA ASP A 42 -4.23 -23.42 -3.90
C ASP A 42 -5.66 -22.92 -3.63
N LYS A 43 -6.22 -23.24 -2.45
CA LYS A 43 -7.53 -22.72 -2.04
C LYS A 43 -7.55 -21.19 -1.97
N VAL A 44 -6.50 -20.56 -1.42
CA VAL A 44 -6.40 -19.09 -1.34
C VAL A 44 -6.33 -18.48 -2.74
N ASN A 45 -5.56 -19.08 -3.64
CA ASN A 45 -5.42 -18.66 -5.03
C ASN A 45 -6.72 -18.84 -5.84
N GLU A 46 -7.50 -19.87 -5.56
CA GLU A 46 -8.84 -20.07 -6.13
C GLU A 46 -9.87 -19.06 -5.59
N SER A 47 -9.70 -18.58 -4.35
CA SER A 47 -10.72 -17.82 -3.63
C SER A 47 -10.63 -16.30 -3.78
N SER A 48 -9.46 -15.72 -4.08
CA SER A 48 -9.36 -14.28 -4.32
C SER A 48 -8.09 -13.91 -5.08
N SER A 49 -8.22 -13.14 -6.16
CA SER A 49 -7.07 -12.47 -6.80
C SER A 49 -6.51 -11.30 -5.95
N GLY A 50 -7.05 -11.12 -4.72
CA GLY A 50 -6.82 -9.99 -3.82
C GLY A 50 -7.53 -8.70 -4.26
N LEU A 51 -7.98 -8.62 -5.51
CA LEU A 51 -8.67 -7.49 -6.11
C LEU A 51 -10.06 -7.92 -6.59
N LEU A 52 -11.07 -7.11 -6.31
CA LEU A 52 -12.39 -7.34 -6.88
C LEU A 52 -12.47 -6.66 -8.24
N ASP A 53 -13.10 -7.35 -9.20
CA ASP A 53 -13.43 -6.74 -10.48
C ASP A 53 -14.49 -5.65 -10.29
N LEU A 54 -14.46 -4.66 -11.18
CA LEU A 54 -15.41 -3.54 -11.16
C LEU A 54 -16.77 -3.99 -11.68
N SER A 55 -17.53 -4.69 -10.84
CA SER A 55 -18.94 -5.00 -11.09
C SER A 55 -19.85 -3.89 -10.53
N PRO A 56 -21.11 -3.78 -10.99
CA PRO A 56 -22.08 -2.85 -10.42
C PRO A 56 -22.26 -3.04 -8.91
N ASP A 57 -22.16 -4.27 -8.42
CA ASP A 57 -22.32 -4.59 -7.00
C ASP A 57 -21.13 -4.10 -6.18
N VAL A 58 -19.91 -4.23 -6.73
CA VAL A 58 -18.69 -3.70 -6.13
C VAL A 58 -18.71 -2.18 -6.10
N LEU A 59 -19.16 -1.53 -7.18
CA LEU A 59 -19.28 -0.08 -7.23
C LEU A 59 -20.30 0.46 -6.21
N ARG A 60 -21.47 -0.19 -6.08
CA ARG A 60 -22.44 0.17 -5.03
C ARG A 60 -21.83 0.00 -3.64
N GLY A 61 -21.20 -1.15 -3.37
CA GLY A 61 -20.57 -1.39 -2.07
C GLY A 61 -19.37 -0.48 -1.77
N LEU A 62 -18.70 0.09 -2.79
CA LEU A 62 -17.70 1.14 -2.62
C LEU A 62 -18.34 2.47 -2.24
N HIS A 63 -19.43 2.85 -2.91
CA HIS A 63 -20.18 4.08 -2.64
C HIS A 63 -20.77 4.07 -1.22
N ASP A 64 -21.38 2.95 -0.82
CA ASP A 64 -21.96 2.79 0.53
C ASP A 64 -20.90 2.95 1.64
N LYS A 65 -19.65 2.57 1.36
CA LYS A 65 -18.52 2.69 2.30
C LYS A 65 -17.81 4.03 2.23
N HIS A 66 -18.13 4.87 1.26
CA HIS A 66 -17.50 6.16 1.06
C HIS A 66 -18.56 7.25 0.83
N PRO A 67 -19.39 7.56 1.85
CA PRO A 67 -20.40 8.60 1.74
C PRO A 67 -19.78 9.98 1.49
N GLU A 68 -20.62 10.95 1.12
CA GLU A 68 -20.18 12.34 1.00
C GLU A 68 -19.58 12.85 2.31
N ALA A 69 -18.66 13.81 2.19
CA ALA A 69 -18.04 14.41 3.36
C ALA A 69 -19.11 15.06 4.24
N ALA A 70 -19.23 14.59 5.48
CA ALA A 70 -20.10 15.19 6.47
C ALA A 70 -19.51 16.50 6.99
N ASP A 71 -20.37 17.33 7.59
CA ASP A 71 -19.94 18.54 8.29
C ASP A 71 -19.02 18.21 9.46
N ILE A 72 -18.17 19.17 9.83
CA ILE A 72 -17.24 19.03 10.96
C ILE A 72 -18.06 18.96 12.24
N ALA A 73 -17.97 17.83 12.94
CA ALA A 73 -18.57 17.63 14.24
C ALA A 73 -17.58 18.03 15.34
N GLU A 74 -18.02 18.69 16.42
CA GLU A 74 -17.13 19.16 17.49
C GLU A 74 -16.37 17.99 18.13
N GLU A 75 -17.04 16.86 18.34
CA GLU A 75 -16.46 15.63 18.86
C GLU A 75 -15.40 14.99 17.95
N SER A 76 -15.32 15.41 16.68
CA SER A 76 -14.28 14.96 15.74
C SER A 76 -12.99 15.78 15.85
N LEU A 77 -13.02 16.91 16.56
CA LEU A 77 -11.86 17.77 16.75
C LEU A 77 -10.91 17.16 17.78
N LEU A 78 -9.61 17.20 17.47
CA LEU A 78 -8.58 16.80 18.42
C LEU A 78 -8.37 17.94 19.42
N HIS A 79 -8.71 17.69 20.68
CA HIS A 79 -8.42 18.60 21.79
C HIS A 79 -7.09 18.25 22.45
N GLY A 80 -6.30 19.27 22.80
CA GLY A 80 -5.04 19.10 23.52
C GLY A 80 -3.94 20.03 23.02
N PRO A 81 -2.79 20.04 23.71
CA PRO A 81 -1.63 20.79 23.25
C PRO A 81 -1.10 20.17 21.94
N VAL A 82 -0.88 21.02 20.94
CA VAL A 82 -0.25 20.60 19.69
C VAL A 82 1.27 20.64 19.87
N ASP A 83 1.93 19.52 19.59
CA ASP A 83 3.39 19.47 19.58
C ASP A 83 3.93 20.43 18.52
N TYR A 84 4.64 21.46 18.97
CA TYR A 84 5.26 22.41 18.07
C TYR A 84 6.49 21.76 17.42
N ILE A 85 6.43 21.58 16.10
CA ILE A 85 7.58 21.17 15.30
C ILE A 85 8.22 22.43 14.69
N PRO A 86 9.44 22.81 15.10
CA PRO A 86 10.12 23.97 14.52
C PRO A 86 10.26 23.86 12.99
N PRO A 87 9.89 24.89 12.21
CA PRO A 87 9.94 24.83 10.74
C PRO A 87 11.33 24.55 10.14
N ASN A 88 12.40 24.92 10.85
CA ASN A 88 13.78 24.69 10.43
C ASN A 88 14.15 23.20 10.34
N VAL A 89 13.42 22.32 11.03
CA VAL A 89 13.61 20.86 10.94
C VAL A 89 13.47 20.40 9.48
N TYR A 90 12.54 20.98 8.74
CA TYR A 90 12.29 20.62 7.35
C TYR A 90 13.34 21.17 6.38
N ASP A 91 14.23 22.08 6.81
CA ASP A 91 15.34 22.54 5.97
C ASP A 91 16.44 21.48 5.79
N LEU A 92 16.42 20.44 6.62
CA LEU A 92 17.28 19.27 6.48
C LEU A 92 16.88 18.36 5.31
N ILE A 93 15.71 18.59 4.69
CA ILE A 93 15.27 17.81 3.53
C ILE A 93 16.10 18.21 2.32
N ASP A 94 16.92 17.28 1.85
CA ASP A 94 17.79 17.43 0.70
C ASP A 94 17.40 16.50 -0.46
N GLU A 95 18.21 16.56 -1.52
CA GLU A 95 18.07 15.74 -2.72
C GLU A 95 18.26 14.23 -2.44
N GLU A 96 19.21 13.89 -1.57
CA GLU A 96 19.57 12.51 -1.27
C GLU A 96 18.45 11.80 -0.50
N MET A 97 17.76 12.50 0.40
CA MET A 97 16.58 12.00 1.10
C MET A 97 15.42 11.70 0.14
N ILE A 98 15.23 12.53 -0.88
CA ILE A 98 14.25 12.29 -1.95
C ILE A 98 14.65 11.06 -2.75
N HIS A 99 15.92 10.97 -3.17
CA HIS A 99 16.44 9.81 -3.88
C HIS A 99 16.25 8.51 -3.09
N SER A 100 16.68 8.49 -1.83
CA SER A 100 16.53 7.34 -0.91
C SER A 100 15.07 6.93 -0.75
N SER A 101 14.16 7.89 -0.62
CA SER A 101 12.72 7.62 -0.49
C SER A 101 12.09 7.12 -1.80
N ALA A 102 12.56 7.62 -2.95
CA ALA A 102 12.17 7.13 -4.27
C ALA A 102 12.60 5.68 -4.48
N SER A 103 13.85 5.32 -4.17
CA SER A 103 14.36 3.95 -4.26
C SER A 103 13.60 2.96 -3.38
N LYS A 104 13.02 3.43 -2.27
CA LYS A 104 12.17 2.63 -1.36
C LYS A 104 10.69 2.63 -1.74
N THR A 105 10.30 3.28 -2.84
CA THR A 105 8.91 3.39 -3.28
C THR A 105 8.65 2.44 -4.44
N LYS A 106 7.80 1.43 -4.21
CA LYS A 106 7.34 0.54 -5.27
C LYS A 106 6.19 1.19 -6.04
N ALA A 107 6.38 1.46 -7.32
CA ALA A 107 5.30 1.88 -8.21
C ALA A 107 4.38 0.71 -8.56
N ARG A 108 3.15 1.02 -8.99
CA ARG A 108 2.26 0.05 -9.63
C ARG A 108 2.88 -0.39 -10.97
N GLN A 109 2.59 -1.60 -11.45
CA GLN A 109 2.93 -1.97 -12.83
C GLN A 109 2.39 -0.92 -13.81
N GLY A 110 3.20 -0.53 -14.81
CA GLY A 110 2.91 0.53 -15.77
C GLY A 110 3.36 1.95 -15.38
N HIS A 111 3.54 2.26 -14.09
CA HIS A 111 3.98 3.59 -13.62
C HIS A 111 5.45 3.60 -13.13
N GLN A 112 6.23 2.61 -13.57
CA GLN A 112 7.63 2.42 -13.17
C GLN A 112 8.54 3.53 -13.70
N GLU A 113 8.14 4.18 -14.80
CA GLU A 113 8.90 5.27 -15.44
C GLU A 113 9.10 6.46 -14.50
N TRP A 114 8.08 6.84 -13.74
CA TRP A 114 8.19 7.89 -12.72
C TRP A 114 9.25 7.54 -11.66
N THR A 115 9.26 6.29 -11.21
CA THR A 115 10.23 5.85 -10.20
C THR A 115 11.64 5.82 -10.78
N ARG A 116 11.80 5.39 -12.04
CA ARG A 116 13.08 5.45 -12.77
C ARG A 116 13.58 6.89 -12.93
N ASN A 117 12.69 7.83 -13.24
CA ASN A 117 13.04 9.25 -13.36
C ASN A 117 13.54 9.83 -12.02
N PHE A 118 13.12 9.30 -10.87
CA PHE A 118 13.64 9.73 -9.58
C PHE A 118 14.90 8.99 -9.13
N ILE A 119 15.26 7.86 -9.73
CA ILE A 119 16.44 7.07 -9.35
C ILE A 119 17.62 7.30 -10.30
N GLY A 120 17.37 7.76 -11.53
CA GLY A 120 18.44 8.00 -12.50
C GLY A 120 19.45 9.06 -12.06
N GLU A 121 20.65 8.99 -12.64
CA GLU A 121 21.81 9.83 -12.26
C GLU A 121 22.07 11.00 -13.22
N SER A 122 21.10 11.37 -14.06
CA SER A 122 21.23 12.51 -14.97
C SER A 122 21.10 13.85 -14.23
N CYS A 123 21.83 14.87 -14.68
CA CYS A 123 21.75 16.25 -14.17
C CYS A 123 20.31 16.82 -14.16
N ALA A 124 19.50 16.48 -15.17
CA ALA A 124 18.09 16.88 -15.23
C ALA A 124 17.26 16.25 -14.08
N LEU A 125 17.56 15.01 -13.71
CA LEU A 125 16.87 14.27 -12.65
C LEU A 125 17.32 14.76 -11.28
N THR A 126 18.60 15.06 -11.09
CA THR A 126 19.12 15.75 -9.88
C THR A 126 18.42 17.09 -9.67
N THR A 127 18.27 17.88 -10.74
CA THR A 127 17.54 19.17 -10.68
C THR A 127 16.09 18.97 -10.27
N LEU A 128 15.41 17.96 -10.83
CA LEU A 128 14.04 17.60 -10.46
C LEU A 128 13.95 17.22 -8.97
N ARG A 129 14.86 16.37 -8.47
CA ARG A 129 14.89 15.97 -7.06
C ARG A 129 15.16 17.15 -6.13
N LEU A 130 16.04 18.08 -6.49
CA LEU A 130 16.24 19.33 -5.76
C LEU A 130 14.97 20.17 -5.69
N ARG A 131 14.23 20.31 -6.79
CA ARG A 131 12.94 21.03 -6.81
C ARG A 131 11.88 20.33 -5.96
N ILE A 132 11.87 19.00 -5.96
CA ILE A 132 10.97 18.21 -5.10
C ILE A 132 11.37 18.35 -3.63
N ALA A 133 12.66 18.40 -3.29
CA ALA A 133 13.11 18.71 -1.93
C ALA A 133 12.59 20.08 -1.50
N VAL A 134 12.65 21.09 -2.40
CA VAL A 134 12.03 22.42 -2.16
C VAL A 134 10.54 22.32 -1.90
N PHE A 135 9.82 21.58 -2.73
CA PHE A 135 8.38 21.38 -2.55
C PHE A 135 8.08 20.68 -1.21
N THR A 136 8.82 19.63 -0.89
CA THR A 136 8.65 18.79 0.30
C THR A 136 8.89 19.56 1.59
N ARG A 137 9.90 20.45 1.64
CA ARG A 137 10.13 21.32 2.81
C ARG A 137 9.09 22.40 2.98
N ASN A 138 8.50 22.90 1.89
CA ASN A 138 7.55 24.01 1.95
C ASN A 138 6.14 23.54 2.33
N LEU A 139 5.77 22.33 1.92
CA LEU A 139 4.45 21.77 2.17
C LEU A 139 4.04 21.78 3.67
N PRO A 140 4.89 21.35 4.64
CA PRO A 140 4.54 21.41 6.06
C PRO A 140 4.73 22.80 6.69
N LYS A 141 5.45 23.73 6.04
CA LYS A 141 5.74 25.07 6.58
C LYS A 141 4.62 26.08 6.34
N LYS A 142 3.73 25.80 5.40
CA LYS A 142 2.73 26.75 4.93
C LYS A 142 1.35 26.11 4.95
N SER A 143 0.33 26.93 5.19
CA SER A 143 -1.06 26.53 5.00
C SER A 143 -1.45 26.77 3.54
N TYR A 144 -1.97 25.75 2.88
CA TYR A 144 -2.43 25.81 1.50
C TYR A 144 -3.93 25.57 1.45
N HIS A 145 -4.63 26.30 0.58
CA HIS A 145 -6.05 26.03 0.34
C HIS A 145 -6.21 24.63 -0.29
N PRO A 146 -7.17 23.79 0.16
CA PRO A 146 -7.31 22.41 -0.30
C PRO A 146 -7.44 22.25 -1.82
N CYS A 147 -8.04 23.24 -2.50
CA CYS A 147 -8.18 23.21 -3.96
C CYS A 147 -6.83 23.13 -4.71
N LEU A 148 -5.77 23.77 -4.17
CA LEU A 148 -4.43 23.77 -4.76
C LEU A 148 -3.74 22.41 -4.61
N LEU A 149 -4.10 21.67 -3.57
CA LEU A 149 -3.53 20.36 -3.27
C LEU A 149 -4.34 19.22 -3.89
N LYS A 150 -5.52 19.48 -4.46
CA LYS A 150 -6.45 18.46 -4.97
C LYS A 150 -5.78 17.44 -5.91
N ALA A 151 -4.97 17.91 -6.86
CA ALA A 151 -4.24 17.03 -7.77
C ALA A 151 -3.21 16.17 -7.02
N PHE A 152 -2.43 16.79 -6.12
CA PHE A 152 -1.43 16.11 -5.31
C PHE A 152 -2.04 15.10 -4.33
N THR A 153 -3.20 15.40 -3.75
CA THR A 153 -3.91 14.55 -2.78
C THR A 153 -4.91 13.59 -3.41
N SER A 154 -5.03 13.58 -4.74
CA SER A 154 -5.85 12.60 -5.44
C SER A 154 -5.29 11.18 -5.26
N CYS A 155 -6.17 10.19 -5.23
CA CYS A 155 -5.84 8.78 -5.07
C CYS A 155 -6.64 7.95 -6.07
N GLY A 156 -6.04 6.87 -6.57
CA GLY A 156 -6.77 5.83 -7.28
C GLY A 156 -7.49 4.92 -6.28
N LEU A 157 -8.81 4.76 -6.43
CA LEU A 157 -9.58 3.84 -5.61
C LEU A 157 -9.43 2.41 -6.14
N ILE A 158 -9.09 1.49 -5.24
CA ILE A 158 -8.93 0.07 -5.55
C ILE A 158 -9.82 -0.75 -4.59
N PRO A 159 -10.73 -1.60 -5.10
CA PRO A 159 -11.51 -2.52 -4.28
C PRO A 159 -10.69 -3.78 -3.97
N LEU A 160 -10.25 -3.92 -2.71
CA LEU A 160 -9.67 -5.17 -2.25
C LEU A 160 -10.74 -6.14 -1.77
N ASP A 161 -10.54 -7.42 -2.08
CA ASP A 161 -11.38 -8.50 -1.56
C ASP A 161 -11.02 -8.81 -0.10
N LYS A 162 -12.03 -8.85 0.77
CA LYS A 162 -11.90 -9.25 2.17
C LYS A 162 -12.43 -10.64 2.48
N ASN A 163 -13.10 -11.29 1.53
CA ASN A 163 -13.75 -12.59 1.66
C ASN A 163 -14.38 -12.88 3.05
N PRO A 164 -15.62 -12.42 3.34
CA PRO A 164 -16.52 -11.68 2.46
C PRO A 164 -16.38 -10.16 2.58
N GLY A 165 -16.61 -9.47 1.46
CA GLY A 165 -16.83 -8.02 1.40
C GLY A 165 -15.69 -7.22 0.78
N ILE A 166 -15.90 -5.91 0.73
CA ILE A 166 -15.05 -4.96 -0.03
C ILE A 166 -14.26 -4.07 0.94
N ARG A 167 -12.96 -3.86 0.71
CA ARG A 167 -12.20 -2.78 1.38
C ARG A 167 -11.81 -1.73 0.34
N PRO A 168 -12.34 -0.49 0.42
CA PRO A 168 -11.85 0.60 -0.41
C PRO A 168 -10.43 0.98 0.03
N ILE A 169 -9.48 1.01 -0.90
CA ILE A 169 -8.13 1.54 -0.67
C ILE A 169 -7.88 2.70 -1.63
N GLY A 170 -7.52 3.85 -1.08
CA GLY A 170 -6.99 4.98 -1.85
C GLY A 170 -5.48 4.85 -2.02
N VAL A 171 -5.01 4.55 -3.23
CA VAL A 171 -3.58 4.56 -3.55
C VAL A 171 -3.17 5.92 -4.07
N GLY A 172 -2.41 6.66 -3.27
CA GLY A 172 -1.83 7.93 -3.69
C GLY A 172 -0.73 7.76 -4.74
N ASP A 173 -0.54 8.81 -5.55
CA ASP A 173 0.48 8.83 -6.59
C ASP A 173 1.91 8.65 -6.04
N VAL A 174 2.85 8.24 -6.89
CA VAL A 174 4.26 7.99 -6.57
C VAL A 174 4.88 9.22 -5.89
N LEU A 175 4.67 10.42 -6.43
CA LEU A 175 5.21 11.66 -5.85
C LEU A 175 4.71 11.88 -4.42
N ARG A 176 3.39 11.75 -4.18
CA ARG A 176 2.82 11.90 -2.82
C ARG A 176 3.41 10.89 -1.84
N ARG A 177 3.64 9.65 -2.28
CA ARG A 177 4.25 8.60 -1.46
C ARG A 177 5.72 8.88 -1.16
N ILE A 178 6.49 9.41 -2.11
CA ILE A 178 7.89 9.83 -1.89
C ILE A 178 7.94 10.96 -0.86
N VAL A 179 7.16 12.03 -1.06
CA VAL A 179 7.08 13.17 -0.13
C VAL A 179 6.71 12.71 1.28
N GLY A 180 5.66 11.89 1.41
CA GLY A 180 5.22 11.36 2.71
C GLY A 180 6.30 10.50 3.39
N LYS A 181 7.00 9.65 2.65
CA LYS A 181 8.11 8.83 3.17
C LYS A 181 9.27 9.69 3.64
N THR A 182 9.64 10.72 2.89
CA THR A 182 10.71 11.65 3.25
C THR A 182 10.40 12.38 4.56
N VAL A 183 9.21 12.97 4.67
CA VAL A 183 8.79 13.71 5.89
C VAL A 183 8.69 12.75 7.08
N SER A 184 8.05 11.59 6.91
CA SER A 184 7.95 10.60 8.00
C SER A 184 9.31 10.03 8.40
N GLY A 185 10.23 9.88 7.44
CA GLY A 185 11.60 9.43 7.68
C GLY A 185 12.42 10.45 8.48
N LEU A 186 12.25 11.74 8.18
CA LEU A 186 12.86 12.84 8.93
C LEU A 186 12.35 12.87 10.38
N LEU A 187 11.04 12.82 10.57
CA LEU A 187 10.42 12.95 11.89
C LEU A 187 10.69 11.75 12.80
N ARG A 188 10.87 10.53 12.24
CA ARG A 188 11.24 9.34 13.01
C ARG A 188 12.69 9.32 13.52
N ARG A 189 13.55 10.21 13.02
CA ARG A 189 14.95 10.33 13.48
C ARG A 189 15.10 11.24 14.69
N LYS A 190 14.03 11.95 15.07
CA LYS A 190 13.92 12.63 16.36
C LYS A 190 13.43 11.65 17.42
#